data_AF-A0A2N5G4X8-F1
#
_entry.id   AF-A0A2N5G4X8-F1
#
_cell.length_a   1.000
_cell.length_b   1.000
_cell.length_c   1.000
_cell.angle_alpha   90.00
_cell.angle_beta   90.00
_cell.angle_gamma   90.00
#
_symmetry.space_group_name_H-M   'P 1'
#
loop_
_entity.id
_entity.type
_entity.pdbx_description
1 polymer ?
#
loop_
_entity_poly.entity_id
_entity_poly.type
_entity_poly.pdbx_seq_one_letter_code
_entity_poly.pdbx_strand_id
1 'polypeptide(L)' 'MCPHTLLRDIEFCRKEMVELAAHSSLSNQKVLEVSTKLDRLLNRYHILTAKK' A
#
# COMPACT_ATOMS: atom_id res chain seq x y z
N MET A 1 17.35 -3.58 -4.91
CA MET A 1 15.99 -4.08 -4.61
C MET A 1 15.19 -4.07 -5.89
N CYS A 2 14.58 -5.19 -6.28
CA CYS A 2 13.84 -5.28 -7.53
C CYS A 2 12.48 -4.56 -7.38
N PRO A 3 12.06 -3.74 -8.36
CA PRO A 3 10.76 -3.04 -8.32
C PRO A 3 9.56 -4.00 -8.27
N HIS A 4 9.75 -5.25 -8.71
CA HIS A 4 8.71 -6.26 -8.81
C HIS A 4 8.19 -6.76 -7.46
N THR A 5 9.05 -6.90 -6.45
CA THR A 5 8.62 -7.29 -5.09
C THR A 5 7.84 -6.16 -4.43
N LEU A 6 8.27 -4.91 -4.63
CA LEU A 6 7.56 -3.76 -4.06
C LEU A 6 6.14 -3.61 -4.62
N LEU A 7 5.96 -3.81 -5.93
CA LEU A 7 4.63 -3.81 -6.56
C LEU A 7 3.72 -4.90 -5.99
N ARG A 8 4.27 -6.09 -5.72
CA ARG A 8 3.51 -7.19 -5.10
C ARG A 8 3.04 -6.84 -3.69
N ASP A 9 3.91 -6.25 -2.88
CA ASP A 9 3.57 -5.76 -1.54
C ASP A 9 2.52 -4.64 -1.59
N ILE A 10 2.63 -3.72 -2.56
CA ILE A 10 1.63 -2.65 -2.78
C ILE A 10 0.27 -3.28 -3.14
N GLU A 11 0.22 -4.20 -4.09
CA GLU A 11 -1.04 -4.83 -4.50
C GLU A 11 -1.68 -5.61 -3.35
N PHE A 12 -0.86 -6.33 -2.56
CA PHE A 12 -1.34 -7.05 -1.38
C PHE A 12 -1.92 -6.09 -0.33
N CYS A 13 -1.20 -5.03 0.05
CA CYS A 13 -1.72 -4.01 0.97
C CYS A 13 -2.98 -3.34 0.43
N ARG A 14 -3.09 -3.13 -0.89
CA ARG A 14 -4.25 -2.49 -1.50
C ARG A 14 -5.48 -3.40 -1.44
N LYS A 15 -5.29 -4.71 -1.66
CA LYS A 15 -6.35 -5.71 -1.52
C LYS A 15 -6.83 -5.81 -0.08
N GLU A 16 -5.89 -5.89 0.87
CA GLU A 16 -6.18 -5.96 2.29
C GLU A 16 -6.90 -4.68 2.78
N MET A 17 -6.50 -3.50 2.27
CA MET A 17 -7.21 -2.24 2.54
C MET A 17 -8.63 -2.25 1.98
N VAL A 18 -8.83 -2.73 0.75
CA VAL A 18 -10.15 -2.79 0.11
C VAL A 18 -11.06 -3.79 0.84
N GLU A 19 -10.54 -4.95 1.25
CA GLU A 19 -11.29 -5.91 2.05
C GLU A 19 -11.63 -5.33 3.43
N LEU A 20 -10.67 -4.69 4.11
CA LEU A 20 -10.92 -4.01 5.38
C LEU A 20 -11.91 -2.86 5.23
N ALA A 21 -11.88 -2.11 4.12
CA ALA A 21 -12.81 -1.02 3.83
C ALA A 21 -14.20 -1.51 3.39
N ALA A 22 -14.28 -2.70 2.81
CA ALA A 22 -15.55 -3.36 2.46
C ALA A 22 -16.22 -3.94 3.71
N HIS A 23 -15.43 -4.50 4.63
CA HIS A 23 -15.92 -5.10 5.87
C HIS A 23 -16.04 -4.11 7.04
N SER A 24 -15.32 -3.00 7.01
CA SER A 24 -15.32 -1.96 8.05
C SER A 24 -15.47 -0.58 7.42
N SER A 25 -16.15 0.35 8.11
CA SER A 25 -16.22 1.75 7.69
C SER A 25 -14.82 2.28 7.36
N LEU A 26 -14.68 3.07 6.29
CA LEU A 26 -13.41 3.64 5.81
C LEU A 26 -12.59 4.36 6.89
N SER A 27 -13.23 4.80 7.97
CA SER A 27 -12.62 5.39 9.17
C SER A 27 -12.06 4.37 10.18
N ASN A 28 -12.04 3.08 9.87
CA ASN A 28 -11.47 2.09 10.76
C ASN A 28 -9.96 2.31 10.85
N GLN A 29 -9.44 2.37 12.07
CA GLN A 29 -8.04 2.67 12.34
C GLN A 29 -7.10 1.72 11.58
N LYS A 30 -7.55 0.47 11.38
CA LYS A 30 -6.84 -0.54 10.59
C LYS A 30 -6.71 -0.20 9.10
N VAL A 31 -7.76 0.38 8.50
CA VAL A 31 -7.74 0.87 7.12
C VAL A 31 -6.76 2.05 6.99
N LEU A 32 -6.74 2.96 7.98
CA LEU A 32 -5.80 4.08 8.01
C LEU A 32 -4.34 3.63 8.16
N GLU A 33 -4.07 2.62 9.01
CA GLU A 33 -2.74 2.05 9.18
C GLU A 33 -2.26 1.36 7.89
N VAL A 34 -3.11 0.53 7.27
CA VAL A 34 -2.79 -0.13 5.99
C VAL A 34 -2.60 0.89 4.88
N SER A 35 -3.45 1.93 4.81
CA SER A 35 -3.31 3.04 3.85
C SER A 35 -1.98 3.76 4.02
N THR A 36 -1.56 4.05 5.25
CA THR A 36 -0.28 4.70 5.53
C THR A 36 0.91 3.82 5.14
N LYS A 37 0.78 2.50 5.33
CA LYS A 37 1.79 1.52 4.91
C LYS A 37 1.91 1.43 3.39
N LEU A 38 0.77 1.41 2.71
CA LEU A 38 0.66 1.41 1.25
C LEU A 38 1.30 2.67 0.67
N ASP A 39 0.98 3.84 1.23
CA ASP A 39 1.54 5.12 0.80
C ASP A 39 3.06 5.14 0.93
N ARG A 40 3.61 4.65 2.05
CA ARG A 40 5.08 4.53 2.21
C ARG A 40 5.72 3.57 1.21
N LEU A 41 5.07 2.45 0.89
CA LEU A 41 5.57 1.51 -0.11
C LEU A 41 5.55 2.13 -1.51
N LEU A 42 4.44 2.77 -1.88
CA LEU A 42 4.30 3.53 -3.11
C LEU A 42 5.35 4.63 -3.22
N ASN A 43 5.56 5.41 -2.16
CA ASN A 43 6.54 6.49 -2.16
C ASN A 43 7.97 5.95 -2.31
N ARG A 44 8.31 4.82 -1.66
CA ARG A 44 9.59 4.13 -1.89
C ARG A 44 9.73 3.64 -3.33
N TYR A 45 8.67 3.07 -3.90
CA TYR A 45 8.65 2.67 -5.30
C TYR A 45 8.92 3.87 -6.21
N HIS A 46 8.19 4.95 -5.97
CA HIS A 46 8.29 6.19 -6.72
C HIS A 46 9.70 6.77 -6.64
N ILE A 47 10.32 6.80 -5.47
CA ILE A 47 11.71 7.26 -5.31
C ILE A 47 12.70 6.35 -6.06
N LEU A 48 12.50 5.03 -6.03
CA LEU A 48 13.34 4.07 -6.73
C LEU A 48 13.16 4.14 -8.26
N THR A 49 11.95 4.42 -8.74
CA THR A 49 11.65 4.51 -10.18
C THR A 49 11.89 5.89 -10.77
N ALA A 50 11.74 6.97 -9.98
CA ALA A 50 11.94 8.36 -10.42
C ALA A 50 13.42 8.76 -10.48
N LYS A 51 14.31 7.94 -9.92
CA LYS A 51 15.77 8.11 -10.00
C LYS A 51 16.40 7.50 -11.27
N LYS A 52 15.60 7.15 -12.28
CA LYS A 52 16.07 6.55 -13.52
C LYS A 52 16.05 7.55 -14.67
#